data_AF-A0A127ENP2-F1
#
_entry.id   AF-A0A127ENP2-F1
#
_cell.length_a   1.000
_cell.length_b   1.000
_cell.length_c   1.000
_cell.angle_alpha   90.00
_cell.angle_beta   90.00
_cell.angle_gamma   90.00
#
_symmetry.space_group_name_H-M   'P 1'
#
loop_
_entity.id
_entity.type
_entity.pdbx_description
1 polymer ?
#
loop_
_entity_poly.entity_id
_entity_poly.type
_entity_poly.pdbx_seq_one_letter_code
_entity_poly.pdbx_strand_id
1 'polypeptide(L)'
;MALGRLLLRFLIVPFGFCLATMAAVLFVIAAHWSRFMAIVAANRGGDEDVALFVAGSFIVLIAAISAAKMLWPFILAAALAEAFAFRSWVFHVCSGAVAALIGLNTLSDSGAYDLYNAPVIVVGAGFAAGFVYWLIAGWSAGFWKPVFAPPRQPLPQAQSLPGAPPPAP
;
A
#
# COMPACT_ATOMS: atom_id res chain seq x y z
N MET A 1 10.31 -16.78 -19.28
CA MET A 1 9.27 -16.75 -18.23
C MET A 1 9.52 -15.71 -17.12
N ALA A 2 10.75 -15.52 -16.63
CA ALA A 2 11.03 -14.53 -15.56
C ALA A 2 10.97 -13.06 -16.05
N LEU A 3 11.50 -12.77 -17.25
CA LEU A 3 11.49 -11.42 -17.82
C LEU A 3 10.08 -10.85 -18.01
N GLY A 4 9.15 -11.64 -18.58
CA GLY A 4 7.77 -11.20 -18.76
C GLY A 4 7.05 -10.89 -17.44
N ARG A 5 7.34 -11.65 -16.38
CA ARG A 5 6.81 -11.36 -15.04
C ARG A 5 7.39 -10.08 -14.46
N LEU A 6 8.68 -9.83 -14.69
CA LEU A 6 9.33 -8.58 -14.27
C LEU A 6 8.71 -7.37 -14.99
N LEU A 7 8.47 -7.46 -16.30
CA LEU A 7 7.82 -6.40 -17.08
C LEU A 7 6.38 -6.15 -16.60
N LEU A 8 5.61 -7.21 -16.33
CA LEU A 8 4.26 -7.08 -15.79
C LEU A 8 4.27 -6.44 -14.39
N ARG A 9 5.23 -6.79 -13.55
CA ARG A 9 5.44 -6.19 -12.23
C ARG A 9 5.78 -4.71 -12.33
N PHE A 10 6.61 -4.34 -13.30
CA PHE A 10 6.95 -2.95 -13.58
C PHE A 10 5.72 -2.10 -13.91
N LEU A 11 4.64 -2.70 -14.41
CA LEU A 11 3.37 -2.01 -14.66
C LEU A 11 2.39 -2.10 -13.47
N ILE A 12 2.19 -3.29 -12.90
CA ILE A 12 1.21 -3.54 -11.84
C ILE A 12 1.61 -2.86 -10.52
N VAL A 13 2.89 -2.81 -10.17
CA VAL A 13 3.34 -2.25 -8.90
C VAL A 13 3.08 -0.73 -8.83
N PRO A 14 3.48 0.09 -9.83
CA PRO A 14 3.12 1.51 -9.86
C PRO A 14 1.61 1.73 -9.95
N PHE A 15 0.90 0.91 -10.73
CA PHE A 15 -0.56 1.02 -10.84
C PHE A 15 -1.26 0.76 -9.49
N GLY A 16 -0.86 -0.30 -8.78
CA GLY A 16 -1.34 -0.59 -7.44
C GLY A 16 -1.02 0.51 -6.44
N PHE A 17 0.12 1.19 -6.60
CA PHE A 17 0.48 2.34 -5.80
C PHE A 17 -0.45 3.54 -6.04
N CYS A 18 -0.80 3.84 -7.29
CA CYS A 18 -1.77 4.90 -7.63
C CYS A 18 -3.13 4.64 -6.97
N LEU A 19 -3.64 3.40 -7.07
CA LEU A 19 -4.92 3.03 -6.47
C LEU A 19 -4.88 3.05 -4.94
N ALA A 20 -3.78 2.62 -4.34
CA ALA A 20 -3.58 2.72 -2.89
C ALA A 20 -3.59 4.17 -2.40
N THR A 21 -2.97 5.07 -3.16
CA THR A 21 -2.97 6.51 -2.86
C THR A 21 -4.38 7.10 -2.97
N MET A 22 -5.13 6.75 -4.03
CA MET A 22 -6.54 7.15 -4.15
C MET A 22 -7.37 6.66 -2.96
N ALA A 23 -7.18 5.42 -2.52
CA ALA A 23 -7.88 4.87 -1.36
C ALA A 23 -7.55 5.64 -0.06
N ALA A 24 -6.29 6.02 0.14
CA ALA A 24 -5.89 6.87 1.28
C ALA A 24 -6.62 8.22 1.26
N VAL A 25 -6.65 8.89 0.09
CA VAL A 25 -7.31 10.20 -0.07
C VAL A 25 -8.82 10.07 0.18
N LEU A 26 -9.48 9.06 -0.40
CA LEU A 26 -10.90 8.81 -0.18
C LEU A 26 -11.20 8.52 1.30
N PHE A 27 -10.33 7.76 1.98
CA PHE A 27 -10.45 7.50 3.41
C PHE A 27 -10.38 8.80 4.22
N VAL A 28 -9.42 9.69 3.94
CA VAL A 28 -9.27 10.98 4.63
C VAL A 28 -10.50 11.86 4.41
N ILE A 29 -11.01 11.92 3.18
CA ILE A 29 -12.24 12.66 2.83
C ILE A 29 -13.43 12.12 3.64
N ALA A 30 -13.63 10.80 3.61
CA ALA A 30 -14.72 10.15 4.34
C ALA A 30 -14.63 10.40 5.86
N ALA A 31 -13.43 10.32 6.43
CA ALA A 31 -13.20 10.55 7.85
C ALA A 31 -13.45 12.00 8.28
N HIS A 32 -13.27 12.97 7.38
CA HIS A 32 -13.51 14.40 7.65
C HIS A 32 -14.89 14.90 7.20
N TRP A 33 -15.76 14.01 6.73
CA TRP A 33 -17.05 14.38 6.13
C TRP A 33 -17.91 15.26 7.04
N SER A 34 -18.00 14.93 8.33
CA SER A 34 -18.78 15.72 9.30
C SER A 34 -18.24 17.13 9.49
N ARG A 35 -16.91 17.29 9.58
CA ARG A 35 -16.24 18.60 9.68
C ARG A 35 -16.47 19.44 8.43
N PHE A 36 -16.39 18.81 7.27
CA PHE A 36 -16.68 19.47 6.00
C PHE A 36 -18.13 19.97 5.94
N MET A 37 -19.10 19.14 6.29
CA MET A 37 -20.52 19.54 6.36
C MET A 37 -20.78 20.66 7.37
N ALA A 38 -20.06 20.68 8.50
CA ALA A 38 -20.18 21.75 9.50
C ALA A 38 -19.71 23.11 8.96
N ILE A 39 -18.60 23.13 8.20
CA ILE A 39 -18.08 24.35 7.55
C ILE A 39 -19.07 24.86 6.49
N VAL A 40 -19.61 23.97 5.66
CA VAL A 40 -20.63 24.30 4.66
C VAL A 40 -21.87 24.89 5.34
N ALA A 41 -22.37 24.24 6.40
CA ALA A 41 -23.54 24.71 7.13
C ALA A 41 -23.34 26.07 7.83
N ALA A 42 -22.12 26.37 8.30
CA ALA A 42 -21.78 27.64 8.94
C ALA A 42 -21.66 28.80 7.92
N ASN A 43 -21.37 28.50 6.66
CA ASN A 43 -21.23 29.48 5.57
C ASN A 43 -22.52 29.70 4.75
N ARG A 44 -23.69 29.40 5.32
CA ARG A 44 -25.02 29.49 4.69
C ARG A 44 -25.52 30.92 4.33
N GLY A 45 -24.61 31.84 4.01
CA GLY A 45 -24.89 33.20 3.54
C GLY A 45 -23.98 33.70 2.41
N GLY A 46 -23.08 32.88 1.87
CA GLY A 46 -22.26 33.16 0.67
C GLY A 46 -22.43 32.08 -0.40
N ASP A 47 -21.73 32.18 -1.54
CA ASP A 47 -21.73 31.14 -2.60
C ASP A 47 -21.20 29.81 -2.03
N GLU A 48 -22.12 28.93 -1.62
CA GLU A 48 -21.81 27.60 -1.10
C GLU A 48 -20.89 26.82 -2.07
N ASP A 49 -21.04 27.03 -3.37
CA ASP A 49 -20.22 26.43 -4.43
C ASP A 49 -18.74 26.85 -4.35
N VAL A 50 -18.47 28.11 -4.03
CA VAL A 50 -17.10 28.63 -3.87
C VAL A 50 -16.47 28.07 -2.59
N ALA A 51 -17.24 27.97 -1.50
CA ALA A 51 -16.77 27.36 -0.26
C ALA A 51 -16.44 25.87 -0.45
N LEU A 52 -17.27 25.15 -1.20
CA LEU A 52 -17.06 23.73 -1.53
C LEU A 52 -15.81 23.53 -2.38
N PHE A 53 -15.64 24.36 -3.41
CA PHE A 53 -14.49 24.30 -4.31
C PHE A 53 -13.17 24.60 -3.59
N VAL A 54 -13.14 25.65 -2.75
CA VAL A 54 -11.92 26.07 -2.04
C VAL A 54 -11.57 25.07 -0.93
N ALA A 55 -12.52 24.69 -0.07
CA ALA A 55 -12.24 23.76 1.03
C ALA A 55 -11.91 22.35 0.52
N GLY A 56 -12.64 21.85 -0.47
CA GLY A 56 -12.38 20.55 -1.08
C GLY A 56 -11.01 20.47 -1.75
N SER A 57 -10.65 21.48 -2.56
CA SER A 57 -9.36 21.55 -3.25
C SER A 57 -8.19 21.62 -2.25
N PHE A 58 -8.37 22.34 -1.14
CA PHE A 58 -7.34 22.46 -0.11
C PHE A 58 -7.09 21.15 0.64
N ILE A 59 -8.15 20.41 0.97
CA ILE A 59 -8.06 19.09 1.60
C ILE A 59 -7.36 18.09 0.65
N VAL A 60 -7.75 18.07 -0.63
CA VAL A 60 -7.16 17.19 -1.63
C VAL A 60 -5.68 17.51 -1.84
N LEU A 61 -5.31 18.80 -1.94
CA LEU A 61 -3.94 19.24 -2.12
C LEU A 61 -3.06 18.84 -0.93
N ILE A 62 -3.53 19.08 0.29
CA ILE A 62 -2.80 18.72 1.52
C ILE A 62 -2.66 17.20 1.64
N ALA A 63 -3.71 16.43 1.35
CA ALA A 63 -3.66 14.97 1.33
C ALA A 63 -2.65 14.44 0.29
N ALA A 64 -2.60 15.04 -0.89
CA ALA A 64 -1.67 14.65 -1.95
C ALA A 64 -0.20 14.94 -1.60
N ILE A 65 0.10 16.12 -1.05
CA ILE A 65 1.47 16.48 -0.63
C ILE A 65 1.97 15.57 0.49
N SER A 66 1.09 15.22 1.43
CA SER A 66 1.44 14.36 2.55
C SER A 66 1.61 12.89 2.14
N ALA A 67 0.80 12.41 1.18
CA ALA A 67 1.00 11.10 0.57
C ALA A 67 2.36 10.97 -0.12
N ALA A 68 2.88 12.06 -0.72
CA ALA A 68 4.20 12.06 -1.34
C ALA A 68 5.34 11.88 -0.32
N LYS A 69 5.20 12.37 0.93
CA LYS A 69 6.20 12.12 1.99
C LYS A 69 6.09 10.72 2.60
N MET A 70 4.89 10.17 2.65
CA MET A 70 4.63 8.78 3.09
C MET A 70 5.08 7.74 2.06
N LEU A 71 5.28 8.17 0.81
CA LEU A 71 5.65 7.32 -0.32
C LEU A 71 6.93 6.52 -0.07
N TRP A 72 7.99 7.16 0.40
CA TRP A 72 9.32 6.56 0.48
C TRP A 72 9.38 5.32 1.39
N PRO A 73 8.93 5.38 2.66
CA PRO A 73 8.91 4.19 3.51
C PRO A 73 8.02 3.08 2.94
N PHE A 74 6.93 3.42 2.25
CA PHE A 74 6.07 2.41 1.62
C PHE A 74 6.72 1.75 0.41
N ILE A 75 7.42 2.51 -0.44
CA ILE A 75 8.19 1.96 -1.57
C ILE A 75 9.22 0.95 -1.06
N LEU A 76 9.92 1.28 0.04
CA LEU A 76 10.88 0.35 0.65
C LEU A 76 10.20 -0.94 1.10
N ALA A 77 9.04 -0.86 1.76
CA ALA A 77 8.28 -2.04 2.17
C ALA A 77 7.80 -2.87 0.97
N ALA A 78 7.31 -2.24 -0.10
CA ALA A 78 6.91 -2.89 -1.34
C ALA A 78 8.10 -3.58 -2.04
N ALA A 79 9.26 -2.93 -2.09
CA ALA A 79 10.48 -3.49 -2.64
C ALA A 79 10.94 -4.72 -1.83
N LEU A 80 10.88 -4.66 -0.50
CA LEU A 80 11.13 -5.80 0.37
C LEU A 80 10.12 -6.93 0.12
N ALA A 81 8.83 -6.61 -0.04
CA ALA A 81 7.82 -7.61 -0.34
C ALA A 81 8.11 -8.34 -1.66
N GLU A 82 8.53 -7.63 -2.69
CA GLU A 82 8.97 -8.23 -3.95
C GLU A 82 10.26 -9.05 -3.76
N ALA A 83 11.21 -8.50 -3.01
CA ALA A 83 12.52 -9.11 -2.79
C ALA A 83 12.51 -10.36 -1.91
N PHE A 84 11.45 -10.57 -1.12
CA PHE A 84 11.32 -11.74 -0.25
C PHE A 84 10.06 -12.57 -0.55
N ALA A 85 9.28 -12.18 -1.57
CA ALA A 85 7.97 -12.74 -1.87
C ALA A 85 7.01 -12.71 -0.65
N PHE A 86 6.99 -11.60 0.10
CA PHE A 86 6.05 -11.40 1.20
C PHE A 86 4.65 -11.06 0.67
N ARG A 87 3.75 -12.04 0.75
CA ARG A 87 2.36 -11.96 0.24
C ARG A 87 1.32 -11.73 1.32
N SER A 88 1.76 -11.60 2.57
CA SER A 88 0.87 -11.41 3.72
C SER A 88 0.17 -10.07 3.62
N TRP A 89 -1.17 -10.07 3.63
CA TRP A 89 -1.95 -8.83 3.65
C TRP A 89 -1.62 -7.97 4.88
N VAL A 90 -1.37 -8.61 6.03
CA VAL A 90 -1.00 -7.94 7.28
C VAL A 90 0.31 -7.16 7.12
N PHE A 91 1.30 -7.74 6.42
CA PHE A 91 2.57 -7.05 6.15
C PHE A 91 2.34 -5.74 5.40
N HIS A 92 1.54 -5.76 4.34
CA HIS A 92 1.27 -4.57 3.51
C HIS A 92 0.44 -3.52 4.26
N VAL A 93 -0.58 -3.96 5.01
CA VAL A 93 -1.43 -3.11 5.84
C VAL A 93 -0.61 -2.42 6.94
N CYS A 94 0.21 -3.16 7.68
CA CYS A 94 1.11 -2.59 8.68
C CYS A 94 2.17 -1.67 8.06
N SER A 95 2.69 -2.00 6.88
CA SER A 95 3.65 -1.15 6.16
C SER A 95 3.03 0.19 5.78
N GLY A 96 1.76 0.19 5.34
CA GLY A 96 1.00 1.41 5.07
C GLY A 96 0.80 2.28 6.32
N ALA A 97 0.43 1.67 7.45
CA ALA A 97 0.31 2.39 8.72
C ALA A 97 1.65 2.96 9.22
N VAL A 98 2.73 2.20 9.15
CA VAL A 98 4.08 2.67 9.53
C VAL A 98 4.53 3.81 8.62
N ALA A 99 4.32 3.69 7.31
CA ALA A 99 4.61 4.77 6.37
C ALA A 99 3.83 6.05 6.69
N ALA A 100 2.55 5.92 7.06
CA ALA A 100 1.71 7.04 7.47
C ALA A 100 2.19 7.69 8.78
N LEU A 101 2.59 6.89 9.78
CA LEU A 101 3.17 7.38 11.03
C LEU A 101 4.48 8.15 10.81
N ILE A 102 5.37 7.62 9.97
CA ILE A 102 6.63 8.28 9.62
C ILE A 102 6.34 9.62 8.91
N GLY A 103 5.41 9.61 7.95
CA GLY A 103 5.01 10.83 7.25
C GLY A 103 4.43 11.89 8.19
N LEU A 104 3.60 11.49 9.14
CA LEU A 104 3.01 12.39 10.15
C LEU A 104 4.08 13.09 10.99
N ASN A 105 5.07 12.34 11.49
CA ASN A 105 6.21 12.89 12.25
C ASN A 105 7.17 13.76 11.43
N THR A 106 7.05 13.75 10.09
CA THR A 106 7.87 14.57 9.19
C THR A 106 7.14 15.87 8.77
N LEU A 107 5.83 15.94 9.01
CA LEU A 107 4.98 17.10 8.69
C LEU A 107 4.69 17.97 9.91
N SER A 108 5.00 17.46 11.11
CA SER A 108 4.78 18.03 12.43
C SER A 108 5.50 19.34 12.76
N ASP A 109 6.14 20.02 11.79
CA ASP A 109 6.72 21.36 11.97
C ASP A 109 6.15 22.39 10.97
N SER A 110 5.25 21.97 10.07
CA SER A 110 4.88 22.78 8.90
C SER A 110 3.68 23.71 9.08
N GLY A 111 3.16 23.88 10.30
CA GLY A 111 2.03 24.79 10.60
C GLY A 111 0.66 24.37 10.02
N ALA A 112 0.61 23.41 9.09
CA ALA A 112 -0.60 22.80 8.51
C ALA A 112 -1.34 21.83 9.45
N TYR A 113 -1.10 21.94 10.76
CA TYR A 113 -1.42 20.95 11.79
C TYR A 113 -2.90 20.63 11.96
N ASP A 114 -3.79 21.53 11.57
CA ASP A 114 -5.18 21.39 11.98
C ASP A 114 -5.96 20.28 11.23
N LEU A 115 -5.45 19.84 10.07
CA LEU A 115 -5.91 18.64 9.36
C LEU A 115 -5.25 17.35 9.88
N TYR A 116 -4.10 17.45 10.55
CA TYR A 116 -3.28 16.34 11.01
C TYR A 116 -3.30 16.11 12.53
N ASN A 117 -4.01 16.97 13.27
CA ASN A 117 -4.32 16.78 14.69
C ASN A 117 -5.22 15.55 14.97
N ALA A 118 -5.55 14.77 13.95
CA ALA A 118 -6.21 13.47 14.04
C ALA A 118 -5.27 12.33 13.59
N PRO A 119 -4.25 11.96 14.40
CA PRO A 119 -3.28 10.90 14.06
C PRO A 119 -3.97 9.58 13.69
N VAL A 120 -5.10 9.27 14.33
CA VAL A 120 -5.91 8.08 14.03
C VAL A 120 -6.39 8.04 12.57
N ILE A 121 -6.80 9.18 12.00
CA ILE A 121 -7.28 9.25 10.61
C ILE A 121 -6.13 9.00 9.63
N VAL A 122 -4.96 9.58 9.92
CA VAL A 122 -3.76 9.42 9.09
C VAL A 122 -3.30 7.97 9.06
N VAL A 123 -3.24 7.33 10.23
CA VAL A 123 -2.90 5.92 10.36
C VAL A 123 -3.95 5.03 9.69
N GLY A 124 -5.23 5.36 9.85
CA GLY A 124 -6.34 4.68 9.15
C GLY A 124 -6.22 4.75 7.63
N ALA A 125 -5.84 5.91 7.09
CA ALA A 125 -5.56 6.06 5.66
C ALA A 125 -4.38 5.20 5.21
N GLY A 126 -3.33 5.10 6.03
CA GLY A 126 -2.20 4.19 5.81
C GLY A 126 -2.63 2.72 5.76
N PHE A 127 -3.50 2.28 6.67
CA PHE A 127 -4.07 0.92 6.63
C PHE A 127 -4.87 0.67 5.36
N ALA A 128 -5.75 1.61 4.97
CA ALA A 128 -6.55 1.50 3.76
C ALA A 128 -5.67 1.40 2.51
N ALA A 129 -4.64 2.24 2.41
CA ALA A 129 -3.67 2.22 1.31
C ALA A 129 -2.93 0.88 1.23
N GLY A 130 -2.40 0.40 2.36
CA GLY A 130 -1.69 -0.87 2.43
C GLY A 130 -2.56 -2.06 2.03
N PHE A 131 -3.84 -2.05 2.41
CA PHE A 131 -4.80 -3.08 2.03
C PHE A 131 -5.08 -3.07 0.52
N VAL A 132 -5.37 -1.90 -0.05
CA VAL A 132 -5.63 -1.76 -1.49
C VAL A 132 -4.40 -2.13 -2.32
N TYR A 133 -3.20 -1.71 -1.89
CA TYR A 133 -1.96 -2.13 -2.54
C TYR A 133 -1.80 -3.65 -2.57
N TRP A 134 -2.10 -4.32 -1.46
CA TRP A 134 -2.05 -5.78 -1.40
C TRP A 134 -2.99 -6.45 -2.39
N LEU A 135 -4.24 -5.98 -2.50
CA LEU A 135 -5.23 -6.51 -3.44
C LEU A 135 -4.75 -6.43 -4.90
N ILE A 136 -4.09 -5.34 -5.27
CA ILE A 136 -3.69 -5.11 -6.67
C ILE A 136 -2.34 -5.78 -6.99
N ALA A 137 -1.33 -5.59 -6.14
CA ALA A 137 0.05 -5.96 -6.43
C ALA A 137 0.66 -6.90 -5.39
N GLY A 138 0.41 -6.67 -4.10
CA GLY A 138 1.11 -7.34 -3.00
C GLY A 138 0.80 -8.83 -2.84
N TRP A 139 -0.42 -9.28 -3.15
CA TRP A 139 -0.84 -10.68 -2.98
C TRP A 139 -0.01 -11.67 -3.81
N SER A 140 0.56 -11.18 -4.92
CA SER A 140 1.31 -12.00 -5.86
C SER A 140 2.82 -11.74 -5.81
N ALA A 141 3.30 -10.92 -4.85
CA ALA A 141 4.69 -10.49 -4.73
C ALA A 141 5.73 -11.62 -4.90
N GLY A 142 6.86 -11.28 -5.49
CA GLY A 142 7.97 -12.16 -5.82
C GLY A 142 7.94 -12.61 -7.28
N PHE A 143 8.66 -11.91 -8.16
CA PHE A 143 8.69 -12.21 -9.60
C PHE A 143 9.36 -13.56 -9.93
N TRP A 144 10.27 -14.04 -9.06
CA TRP A 144 11.03 -15.28 -9.25
C TRP A 144 10.36 -16.53 -8.66
N LYS A 145 9.41 -16.37 -7.72
CA LYS A 145 8.74 -17.50 -7.06
C LYS A 145 7.26 -17.48 -7.47
N PRO A 146 6.82 -18.24 -8.48
CA PRO A 146 5.44 -18.17 -8.95
C PRO A 146 4.44 -18.55 -7.84
N VAL A 147 3.27 -17.89 -7.81
CA VAL A 147 2.19 -18.21 -6.85
C VAL A 147 1.62 -19.60 -7.10
N PHE A 148 1.45 -19.96 -8.37
CA PHE A 148 0.84 -21.22 -8.82
C PHE A 148 1.86 -22.17 -9.45
N ALA A 149 3.11 -22.20 -8.94
CA ALA A 149 4.08 -23.18 -9.42
C ALA A 149 3.57 -24.60 -9.08
N PRO A 150 3.58 -25.54 -10.05
CA PRO A 150 3.24 -26.93 -9.78
C PRO A 150 4.11 -27.46 -8.64
N PRO A 151 3.57 -28.30 -7.73
CA PRO A 151 4.39 -29.02 -6.77
C PRO A 151 5.53 -29.71 -7.51
N ARG A 152 6.78 -29.49 -7.07
CA ARG A 152 7.91 -30.25 -7.61
C ARG A 152 7.58 -31.71 -7.34
N GLN A 153 7.35 -32.49 -8.40
CA GLN A 153 7.23 -33.94 -8.24
C GLN A 153 8.48 -34.41 -7.52
N PRO A 154 8.35 -35.23 -6.46
CA PRO A 154 9.50 -35.89 -5.87
C PRO A 154 10.28 -36.52 -7.01
N LEU A 155 11.59 -36.27 -7.07
CA LEU A 155 12.45 -37.01 -7.98
C LEU A 155 12.13 -38.49 -7.77
N PRO A 156 11.97 -39.29 -8.84
CA PRO A 156 11.82 -40.73 -8.69
C PRO A 156 12.90 -41.18 -7.71
N GLN A 157 12.48 -41.68 -6.54
CA GLN A 157 13.44 -42.30 -5.62
C GLN A 157 14.19 -43.28 -6.49
N ALA A 158 15.51 -43.12 -6.59
CA ALA A 158 16.35 -44.03 -7.36
C ALA A 158 15.93 -45.42 -6.93
N GLN A 159 15.17 -46.12 -7.79
CA GLN A 159 14.76 -47.47 -7.53
C GLN A 159 16.08 -48.18 -7.32
N SER A 160 16.32 -48.67 -6.10
CA SER A 160 17.45 -49.52 -5.82
C SER A 160 17.40 -50.61 -6.88
N LEU A 161 18.33 -50.56 -7.84
CA LEU A 161 18.42 -51.55 -8.89
C LEU A 161 18.44 -52.91 -8.19
N PRO A 162 17.50 -53.82 -8.50
CA PRO A 162 17.52 -55.15 -7.92
C PRO A 162 18.88 -55.79 -8.26
N GLY A 163 19.74 -55.97 -7.25
CA GLY A 163 21.07 -56.58 -7.41
C GLY A 163 22.28 -55.67 -7.20
N ALA A 164 22.13 -54.43 -6.71
CA ALA A 164 23.30 -53.65 -6.30
C ALA A 164 24.05 -54.37 -5.15
N PRO A 165 25.34 -54.72 -5.31
CA PRO A 165 26.11 -55.40 -4.27
C PRO A 165 26.23 -54.50 -3.03
N PRO A 166 26.25 -55.08 -1.82
CA PRO A 166 26.41 -54.32 -0.60
C PRO A 166 27.73 -53.52 -0.65
N PRO A 167 27.77 -52.30 -0.08
CA PRO A 167 29.01 -51.54 0.01
C PRO A 167 30.05 -52.36 0.77
N ALA A 168 31.25 -52.47 0.19
CA ALA A 168 32.38 -53.16 0.82
C ALA A 168 32.76 -52.46 2.14
N PRO A 169 33.17 -53.22 3.17
CA PRO A 169 33.51 -52.70 4.49
C PRO A 169 34.73 -51.76 4.49
#